data_AF-A0A832G2U4-F1
#
_entry.id   AF-A0A832G2U4-F1
#
_cell.length_a   1.000
_cell.length_b   1.000
_cell.length_c   1.000
_cell.angle_alpha   90.00
_cell.angle_beta   90.00
_cell.angle_gamma   90.00
#
_symmetry.space_group_name_H-M   'P 1'
#
loop_
_entity.id
_entity.type
_entity.pdbx_description
1 polymer ?
#
loop_
_entity_poly.entity_id
_entity_poly.type
_entity_poly.pdbx_seq_one_letter_code
_entity_poly.pdbx_strand_id
1 'polypeptide(L)'
;MLAAHEIFGFMSERLAYEIVEQLHQNDRESYKNVLAAVAEAQRVRPEFLQRKPRAEQHRIIREWVCRPRLEAAAITLLQNWLVKIKTRDA
;
A
#
# COMPACT_ATOMS: atom_id res chain seq x y z
N MET A 1 -5.55 5.01 20.03
CA MET A 1 -4.28 4.62 19.37
C MET A 1 -4.45 4.96 17.91
N LEU A 2 -3.46 5.59 17.26
CA LEU A 2 -3.59 5.98 15.86
C LEU A 2 -3.62 4.71 14.98
N ALA A 3 -4.61 4.59 14.10
CA ALA A 3 -4.74 3.48 13.17
C ALA A 3 -3.80 3.66 11.96
N ALA A 4 -3.47 2.56 11.28
CA ALA A 4 -2.50 2.60 10.18
C ALA A 4 -2.98 3.47 9.00
N HIS A 5 -4.27 3.40 8.65
CA HIS A 5 -4.84 4.26 7.61
C HIS A 5 -4.76 5.75 7.97
N GLU A 6 -4.85 6.10 9.25
CA GLU A 6 -4.69 7.48 9.73
C GLU A 6 -3.24 7.93 9.56
N ILE A 7 -2.24 7.07 9.82
CA ILE A 7 -0.82 7.36 9.55
C ILE A 7 -0.63 7.71 8.07
N PHE A 8 -1.23 6.94 7.16
CA PHE A 8 -1.19 7.24 5.73
C PHE A 8 -1.91 8.54 5.37
N GLY A 9 -2.97 8.90 6.09
CA GLY A 9 -3.67 10.17 5.93
C GLY A 9 -2.85 11.40 6.36
N PHE A 10 -1.97 11.24 7.35
CA PHE A 10 -1.11 12.34 7.84
C PHE A 10 0.25 12.43 7.15
N MET A 11 0.76 11.34 6.57
CA MET A 11 2.09 11.36 5.96
C MET A 11 2.13 12.11 4.63
N SER A 12 3.32 12.59 4.26
CA SER A 12 3.53 13.19 2.94
C SER A 12 3.25 12.18 1.82
N GLU A 13 2.71 12.67 0.70
CA GLU A 13 2.39 11.82 -0.45
C GLU A 13 3.63 11.08 -0.98
N ARG A 14 4.78 11.77 -1.02
CA ARG A 14 6.07 11.21 -1.46
C ARG A 14 6.43 9.98 -0.64
N LEU A 15 6.34 10.06 0.69
CA LEU A 15 6.66 8.93 1.57
C LEU A 15 5.69 7.76 1.34
N ALA A 16 4.39 8.03 1.17
CA ALA A 16 3.43 6.98 0.88
C ALA A 16 3.75 6.25 -0.44
N TYR A 17 4.13 6.99 -1.48
CA TYR A 17 4.58 6.40 -2.74
C TYR A 17 5.84 5.55 -2.59
N GLU A 18 6.81 6.02 -1.80
CA GLU A 18 8.04 5.27 -1.52
C GLU A 18 7.74 3.95 -0.81
N ILE A 19 6.83 3.95 0.18
CA ILE A 19 6.40 2.74 0.88
C ILE A 19 5.75 1.74 -0.09
N VAL A 20 4.86 2.21 -0.97
CA VAL A 20 4.18 1.35 -1.96
C VAL A 20 5.17 0.79 -2.99
N GLU A 21 6.10 1.60 -3.50
CA GLU A 21 7.16 1.13 -4.41
C GLU A 21 8.07 0.10 -3.73
N GLN A 22 8.45 0.32 -2.48
CA GLN A 22 9.25 -0.64 -1.74
C GLN A 22 8.52 -1.97 -1.55
N LEU A 23 7.21 -1.95 -1.28
CA LEU A 23 6.44 -3.20 -1.21
C LEU A 23 6.49 -3.94 -2.55
N HIS A 24 6.26 -3.25 -3.67
CA HIS A 24 6.34 -3.85 -5.01
C HIS A 24 7.72 -4.49 -5.30
N GLN A 25 8.81 -3.84 -4.88
CA GLN A 25 10.17 -4.32 -5.12
C GLN A 25 10.53 -5.54 -4.25
N ASN A 26 10.05 -5.58 -3.01
CA ASN A 26 10.51 -6.55 -2.02
C ASN A 26 9.56 -7.73 -1.81
N ASP A 27 8.25 -7.51 -1.99
CA ASP A 27 7.22 -8.52 -1.78
C ASP A 27 6.07 -8.33 -2.79
N ARG A 28 6.25 -8.96 -3.96
CA ARG A 28 5.27 -8.92 -5.06
C ARG A 28 3.94 -9.56 -4.69
N GLU A 29 3.92 -10.52 -3.77
CA GLU A 29 2.69 -11.20 -3.36
C GLU A 29 1.86 -10.28 -2.48
N SER A 30 2.46 -9.69 -1.44
CA SER A 30 1.81 -8.68 -0.61
C SER A 30 1.35 -7.47 -1.43
N TYR A 31 2.15 -7.03 -2.42
CA TYR A 31 1.74 -5.96 -3.33
C TYR A 31 0.46 -6.32 -4.12
N LYS A 32 0.39 -7.54 -4.68
CA LYS A 32 -0.83 -8.02 -5.37
C LYS A 32 -2.03 -8.13 -4.43
N ASN A 33 -1.81 -8.55 -3.19
CA ASN A 33 -2.86 -8.65 -2.18
C ASN A 33 -3.41 -7.27 -1.79
N VAL A 34 -2.54 -6.26 -1.64
CA VAL A 34 -2.95 -4.87 -1.43
C VAL A 34 -3.77 -4.35 -2.62
N LEU A 35 -3.33 -4.62 -3.86
CA LEU A 35 -4.11 -4.26 -5.05
C LEU A 35 -5.47 -4.96 -5.11
N ALA A 36 -5.55 -6.22 -4.71
CA ALA A 36 -6.80 -6.96 -4.66
C ALA A 36 -7.77 -6.37 -3.61
N ALA A 37 -7.26 -6.01 -2.43
CA ALA A 37 -8.06 -5.34 -1.40
C ALA A 37 -8.58 -3.97 -1.88
N VAL A 38 -7.76 -3.19 -2.59
CA VAL A 38 -8.18 -1.92 -3.20
C VAL A 38 -9.21 -2.13 -4.31
N ALA A 39 -9.03 -3.16 -5.15
CA ALA A 39 -9.99 -3.52 -6.19
C ALA A 39 -11.34 -3.90 -5.58
N GLU A 40 -11.34 -4.71 -4.53
CA GLU A 40 -12.55 -5.09 -3.78
C GLU A 40 -13.24 -3.86 -3.19
N ALA A 41 -12.49 -2.95 -2.57
CA ALA A 41 -13.03 -1.70 -2.03
C ALA A 41 -13.62 -0.79 -3.13
N GLN A 42 -13.05 -0.81 -4.33
CA GLN A 42 -13.56 -0.14 -5.53
C GLN A 42 -14.68 -0.91 -6.24
N ARG A 43 -15.00 -2.13 -5.82
CA ARG A 43 -15.96 -3.03 -6.49
C ARG A 43 -15.58 -3.32 -7.96
N VAL A 44 -14.29 -3.42 -8.24
CA VAL A 44 -13.75 -3.83 -9.55
C VAL A 44 -12.99 -5.15 -9.41
N ARG A 45 -12.77 -5.83 -10.54
CA ARG A 45 -11.97 -7.06 -10.54
C ARG A 45 -10.48 -6.74 -10.30
N PRO A 46 -9.74 -7.51 -9.49
CA PRO A 46 -8.32 -7.26 -9.24
C PRO A 46 -7.47 -7.15 -10.51
N GLU A 47 -7.78 -7.96 -11.53
CA GLU A 47 -7.03 -7.97 -12.80
C GLU A 47 -7.16 -6.63 -13.54
N PHE A 48 -8.25 -5.90 -13.34
CA PHE A 48 -8.43 -4.57 -13.93
C PHE A 48 -7.39 -3.59 -13.39
N LEU A 49 -7.15 -3.57 -12.08
CA LEU A 49 -6.12 -2.72 -11.49
C LEU A 49 -4.71 -3.21 -11.82
N GLN A 50 -4.48 -4.53 -11.80
CA GLN A 50 -3.16 -5.11 -12.11
C GLN A 50 -2.70 -4.85 -13.55
N ARG A 51 -3.62 -4.62 -14.49
CA ARG A 51 -3.31 -4.27 -15.90
C ARG A 51 -2.96 -2.80 -16.11
N LYS A 52 -3.24 -1.92 -15.14
CA LYS A 52 -2.92 -0.49 -15.24
C LYS A 52 -1.40 -0.28 -15.22
N PRO A 53 -0.89 0.83 -15.79
CA PRO A 53 0.51 1.22 -15.61
C PRO A 53 0.87 1.30 -14.11
N ARG A 54 2.10 0.92 -13.75
CA ARG A 54 2.54 0.87 -12.34
C ARG A 54 2.35 2.20 -11.60
N ALA A 55 2.67 3.31 -12.25
CA ALA A 55 2.46 4.64 -11.67
C ALA A 55 1.00 4.89 -11.29
N GLU A 56 0.07 4.42 -12.13
CA GLU A 56 -1.37 4.53 -11.85
C GLU A 56 -1.80 3.58 -10.71
N GLN A 57 -1.26 2.36 -10.67
CA GLN A 57 -1.48 1.43 -9.56
C GLN A 57 -1.04 2.04 -8.22
N HIS A 58 0.16 2.63 -8.16
CA HIS A 58 0.68 3.24 -6.93
C HIS A 58 -0.18 4.41 -6.49
N ARG A 59 -0.62 5.25 -7.44
CA ARG A 59 -1.53 6.36 -7.14
C ARG A 59 -2.83 5.85 -6.54
N ILE A 60 -3.41 4.80 -7.13
CA ILE A 60 -4.65 4.18 -6.67
C ILE A 60 -4.48 3.59 -5.27
N ILE A 61 -3.41 2.83 -5.01
CA ILE A 61 -3.15 2.27 -3.68
C ILE A 61 -3.05 3.41 -2.65
N ARG A 62 -2.29 4.46 -2.96
CA ARG A 62 -2.10 5.59 -2.05
C ARG A 62 -3.41 6.29 -1.72
N GLU A 63 -4.28 6.52 -2.70
CA GLU A 63 -5.58 7.18 -2.49
C GLU A 63 -6.53 6.36 -1.59
N TRP A 64 -6.40 5.03 -1.60
CA TRP A 64 -7.31 4.13 -0.89
C TRP A 64 -6.79 3.69 0.48
N VAL A 65 -5.48 3.57 0.66
CA VAL A 65 -4.89 3.08 1.91
C VAL A 65 -5.08 4.05 3.09
N CYS A 66 -5.36 5.33 2.83
CA CYS A 66 -5.71 6.30 3.87
C CYS A 66 -7.15 6.16 4.40
N ARG A 67 -7.96 5.24 3.83
CA ARG A 67 -9.37 5.05 4.21
C ARG A 67 -9.49 3.94 5.26
N PRO A 68 -10.40 4.07 6.25
CA PRO A 68 -10.57 3.06 7.32
C PRO A 68 -10.82 1.64 6.82
N ARG A 69 -11.52 1.49 5.68
CA ARG A 69 -11.81 0.19 5.06
C ARG A 69 -10.53 -0.58 4.66
N LEU A 70 -9.42 0.12 4.46
CA LEU A 70 -8.15 -0.47 4.00
C LEU A 70 -7.14 -0.60 5.16
N GLU A 71 -7.59 -0.61 6.42
CA GLU A 71 -6.72 -0.71 7.58
C GLU A 71 -5.75 -1.90 7.51
N ALA A 72 -6.22 -3.08 7.12
CA ALA A 72 -5.37 -4.26 6.99
C ALA A 72 -4.26 -4.06 5.94
N ALA A 73 -4.59 -3.47 4.79
CA ALA A 73 -3.62 -3.16 3.73
C ALA A 73 -2.61 -2.09 4.19
N ALA A 74 -3.07 -1.09 4.93
CA ALA A 74 -2.22 -0.07 5.55
C ALA A 74 -1.21 -0.69 6.53
N ILE A 75 -1.67 -1.61 7.39
CA ILE A 75 -0.82 -2.35 8.32
C ILE A 75 0.24 -3.15 7.54
N THR A 76 -0.15 -3.90 6.50
CA THR A 76 0.78 -4.69 5.68
C THR A 76 1.88 -3.82 5.05
N LEU A 77 1.52 -2.65 4.52
CA LEU A 77 2.47 -1.70 3.93
C LEU A 77 3.47 -1.18 4.98
N LEU A 78 2.98 -0.74 6.15
CA LEU A 78 3.84 -0.23 7.21
C LEU A 78 4.75 -1.32 7.80
N GLN A 79 4.22 -2.51 8.05
CA GLN A 79 5.01 -3.62 8.59
C GLN A 79 6.15 -4.00 7.65
N ASN A 80 5.86 -4.16 6.35
CA ASN A 80 6.90 -4.47 5.35
C ASN A 80 7.97 -3.37 5.30
N TRP A 81 7.55 -2.11 5.29
CA TRP A 81 8.46 -0.97 5.27
C TRP A 81 9.35 -0.89 6.51
N LEU A 82 8.76 -0.99 7.71
CA LEU A 82 9.47 -0.90 8.98
C LEU A 82 10.43 -2.07 9.21
N VAL A 83 10.04 -3.29 8.84
CA VAL A 83 10.93 -4.46 8.92
C VAL A 83 12.16 -4.24 8.05
N LYS A 84 11.97 -3.73 6.83
CA LYS A 84 13.10 -3.45 5.92
C LYS A 84 14.03 -2.35 6.44
N ILE A 85 13.49 -1.27 7.03
CA ILE A 85 14.33 -0.26 7.68
C ILE A 85 15.18 -0.91 8.76
N LYS A 86 14.59 -1.74 9.63
CA LYS A 86 15.34 -2.45 10.68
C LYS A 86 16.43 -3.35 10.13
N THR A 87 16.20 -4.04 9.01
CA THR A 87 17.22 -4.90 8.38
C THR A 87 18.36 -4.11 7.73
N ARG A 88 18.19 -2.81 7.46
CA ARG A 88 19.25 -1.98 6.86
C ARG A 88 20.27 -1.48 7.88
N ASP A 89 19.89 -1.43 9.16
CA ASP A 89 20.71 -0.96 10.28
C ASP A 89 21.35 -2.10 11.10
N ALA A 90 21.22 -3.36 10.66
CA ALA A 90 21.77 -4.57 11.29
C ALA A 90 22.76 -5.28 10.35
#